data_AF-A0A1M6NHY9-F1
#
_entry.id   AF-A0A1M6NHY9-F1
#
_cell.length_a   1.000
_cell.length_b   1.000
_cell.length_c   1.000
_cell.angle_alpha   90.00
_cell.angle_beta   90.00
_cell.angle_gamma   90.00
#
_symmetry.space_group_name_H-M   'P 1'
#
loop_
_entity.id
_entity.type
_entity.pdbx_description
1 polymer ?
#
loop_
_entity_poly.entity_id
_entity_poly.type
_entity_poly.pdbx_seq_one_letter_code
_entity_poly.pdbx_strand_id
1 'polypeptide(L)'
;MKNKLSIILLLLLTALSCKTIEKEIDSNNTINIEWTSELKGDFSFKENWSYKEGVYKNSHGQLSCDGSCPVAIDRMKDNTGKIYKDSLQAFYKIIDTTHVYHSLKSENRMYEYSGTNYIEFKKLKNGTIKGESQSNVSTHSNLIIELKNDSCTASVYFNSIRDLGINTFPLKSGTIKIDEALYESGIIKAVFDFKFINILETDNQLYWKGNIYSKIITE
;
A
#
# COMPACT_ATOMS: atom_id res chain seq x y z
N MET A 1 -59.08 26.45 4.67
CA MET A 1 -57.85 26.18 5.46
C MET A 1 -57.51 24.69 5.60
N LYS A 2 -58.49 23.77 5.72
CA LYS A 2 -58.25 22.32 5.83
C LYS A 2 -57.46 21.70 4.66
N ASN A 3 -57.74 22.08 3.41
CA ASN A 3 -57.09 21.46 2.23
C ASN A 3 -55.63 21.88 2.02
N LYS A 4 -55.20 23.03 2.56
CA LYS A 4 -53.79 23.46 2.49
C LYS A 4 -52.92 22.74 3.53
N LEU A 5 -53.51 22.34 4.66
CA LEU A 5 -52.81 21.63 5.74
C LEU A 5 -52.46 20.18 5.34
N SER A 6 -53.34 19.49 4.61
CA SER A 6 -53.08 18.13 4.13
C SER A 6 -51.98 18.04 3.08
N ILE A 7 -51.81 19.06 2.22
CA ILE A 7 -50.76 19.07 1.19
C ILE A 7 -49.38 19.28 1.82
N ILE A 8 -49.30 20.12 2.85
CA ILE A 8 -48.05 20.35 3.60
C ILE A 8 -47.62 19.08 4.36
N LEU A 9 -48.58 18.34 4.94
CA LEU A 9 -48.30 17.10 5.65
C LEU A 9 -47.81 15.98 4.71
N LEU A 10 -48.34 15.91 3.48
CA LEU A 10 -47.94 14.93 2.48
C LEU A 10 -46.52 15.20 1.92
N LEU A 11 -46.14 16.47 1.75
CA LEU A 11 -44.79 16.89 1.34
C LEU A 11 -43.74 16.63 2.43
N LEU A 12 -44.11 16.77 3.70
CA LEU A 12 -43.23 16.43 4.84
C LEU A 12 -42.95 14.92 4.93
N LEU A 13 -43.94 14.07 4.61
CA LEU A 13 -43.77 12.62 4.62
C LEU A 13 -42.86 12.11 3.49
N THR A 14 -42.86 12.76 2.31
CA THR A 14 -41.93 12.39 1.23
C THR A 14 -40.50 12.86 1.48
N ALA A 15 -40.30 13.92 2.26
CA ALA A 15 -38.96 14.42 2.61
C ALA A 15 -38.24 13.54 3.67
N LEU A 16 -38.99 12.75 4.44
CA LEU A 16 -38.44 11.81 5.43
C LEU A 16 -38.07 10.43 4.83
N SER A 17 -38.50 10.13 3.60
CA SER A 17 -38.30 8.81 2.97
C SER A 17 -36.97 8.64 2.23
N CYS A 18 -36.17 9.70 2.10
CA CYS A 18 -34.83 9.66 1.50
C CYS A 18 -33.76 10.05 2.51
N LYS A 19 -33.73 9.35 3.64
CA LYS A 19 -32.46 9.13 4.34
C LYS A 19 -32.07 7.70 4.05
N THR A 20 -31.36 7.49 2.93
CA THR A 20 -30.45 6.37 2.83
C THR A 20 -29.56 6.46 4.06
N ILE A 21 -29.78 5.53 4.99
CA ILE A 21 -28.81 5.24 6.03
C ILE A 21 -27.62 4.69 5.26
N GLU A 22 -26.70 5.58 4.88
CA GLU A 22 -25.34 5.15 4.62
C GLU A 22 -24.91 4.46 5.90
N LYS A 23 -24.85 3.13 5.82
CA LYS A 23 -24.35 2.31 6.88
C LYS A 23 -22.86 2.62 6.90
N GLU A 24 -22.43 3.59 7.71
CA GLU A 24 -21.04 3.69 8.12
C GLU A 24 -20.68 2.33 8.70
N ILE A 25 -19.93 1.55 7.93
CA ILE A 25 -19.31 0.34 8.41
C ILE A 25 -18.18 0.83 9.31
N ASP A 26 -18.52 1.13 10.55
CA ASP A 26 -17.59 1.42 11.63
C ASP A 26 -16.93 0.10 12.09
N SER A 27 -16.24 -0.56 11.17
CA SER A 27 -15.54 -1.82 11.43
C SER A 27 -14.07 -1.70 11.05
N ASN A 28 -13.38 -0.69 11.57
CA ASN A 28 -11.92 -0.78 11.66
C ASN A 28 -11.59 -1.78 12.77
N ASN A 29 -11.83 -3.07 12.50
CA ASN A 29 -11.47 -4.12 13.43
C ASN A 29 -10.00 -3.95 13.77
N THR A 30 -9.74 -3.89 15.06
CA THR A 30 -8.41 -3.75 15.62
C THR A 30 -7.96 -5.12 16.10
N ILE A 31 -6.70 -5.45 15.86
CA ILE A 31 -6.05 -6.63 16.41
C ILE A 31 -4.92 -6.19 17.33
N ASN A 32 -4.57 -7.03 18.29
CA ASN A 32 -3.43 -6.79 19.16
C ASN A 32 -2.13 -7.11 18.42
N ILE A 33 -1.09 -6.34 18.71
CA ILE A 33 0.27 -6.64 18.26
C ILE A 33 0.84 -7.74 19.16
N GLU A 34 1.35 -8.80 18.55
CA GLU A 34 2.12 -9.81 19.24
C GLU A 34 3.60 -9.39 19.28
N TRP A 35 3.98 -8.74 20.37
CA TRP A 35 5.38 -8.35 20.61
C TRP A 35 6.25 -9.59 20.89
N THR A 36 7.42 -9.62 20.27
CA THR A 36 8.43 -10.67 20.50
C THR A 36 9.81 -10.05 20.66
N SER A 37 10.63 -10.66 21.51
CA SER A 37 12.01 -10.23 21.75
C SER A 37 12.91 -10.43 20.54
N GLU A 38 12.59 -11.41 19.67
CA GLU A 38 13.31 -11.65 18.43
C GLU A 38 12.40 -12.33 17.39
N LEU A 39 12.36 -11.77 16.17
CA LEU A 39 11.82 -12.48 15.00
C LEU A 39 12.93 -13.21 14.24
N LYS A 40 12.93 -14.54 14.27
CA LYS A 40 13.87 -15.36 13.51
C LYS A 40 13.44 -15.49 12.04
N GLY A 41 14.40 -15.44 11.12
CA GLY A 41 14.19 -15.57 9.68
C GLY A 41 14.99 -14.56 8.86
N ASP A 42 15.06 -14.77 7.55
CA ASP A 42 15.68 -13.81 6.62
C ASP A 42 14.64 -12.77 6.16
N PHE A 43 14.83 -11.54 6.64
CA PHE A 43 14.07 -10.34 6.28
C PHE A 43 14.87 -9.40 5.38
N SER A 44 16.10 -9.78 5.03
CA SER A 44 17.03 -8.91 4.32
C SER A 44 16.73 -8.84 2.82
N PHE A 45 16.01 -9.84 2.29
CA PHE A 45 15.64 -9.99 0.88
C PHE A 45 16.82 -9.87 -0.10
N LYS A 46 18.06 -10.01 0.40
CA LYS A 46 19.32 -9.70 -0.31
C LYS A 46 19.57 -10.59 -1.52
N GLU A 47 19.05 -11.81 -1.51
CA GLU A 47 19.23 -12.79 -2.59
C GLU A 47 18.25 -12.61 -3.77
N ASN A 48 17.30 -11.66 -3.70
CA ASN A 48 16.29 -11.45 -4.75
C ASN A 48 16.32 -10.00 -5.26
N TRP A 49 17.42 -9.63 -5.90
CA TRP A 49 17.58 -8.29 -6.50
C TRP A 49 16.57 -8.07 -7.64
N SER A 50 15.67 -7.10 -7.49
CA SER A 50 14.82 -6.61 -8.57
C SER A 50 15.11 -5.14 -8.81
N TYR A 51 15.23 -4.73 -10.07
CA TYR A 51 15.23 -3.31 -10.37
C TYR A 51 13.83 -2.73 -10.16
N LYS A 52 13.76 -1.43 -9.86
CA LYS A 52 12.49 -0.70 -9.83
C LYS A 52 11.80 -0.78 -11.19
N GLU A 53 10.49 -0.61 -11.17
CA GLU A 53 9.68 -0.52 -12.38
C GLU A 53 10.29 0.47 -13.39
N GLY A 54 10.30 0.07 -14.67
CA GLY A 54 10.85 0.87 -15.75
C GLY A 54 12.35 0.68 -15.98
N VAL A 55 13.10 0.06 -15.07
CA VAL A 55 14.54 -0.22 -15.25
C VAL A 55 14.75 -1.57 -15.94
N TYR A 56 15.53 -1.59 -17.02
CA TYR A 56 15.77 -2.77 -17.86
C TYR A 56 17.16 -2.73 -18.51
N LYS A 57 17.58 -3.84 -19.13
CA LYS A 57 18.82 -3.88 -19.93
C LYS A 57 18.49 -3.56 -21.39
N ASN A 58 19.02 -2.46 -21.93
CA ASN A 58 18.78 -2.07 -23.33
C ASN A 58 19.54 -2.97 -24.33
N SER A 59 19.29 -2.77 -25.62
CA SER A 59 19.96 -3.48 -26.73
C SER A 59 21.49 -3.32 -26.76
N HIS A 60 22.01 -2.29 -26.10
CA HIS A 60 23.45 -2.03 -25.96
C HIS A 60 24.07 -2.65 -24.71
N GLY A 61 23.28 -3.40 -23.93
CA GLY A 61 23.71 -4.06 -22.71
C GLY A 61 23.85 -3.14 -21.49
N GLN A 62 23.38 -1.90 -21.57
CA GLN A 62 23.39 -0.93 -20.48
C GLN A 62 22.08 -1.02 -19.67
N LEU A 63 22.14 -0.73 -18.37
CA LEU A 63 20.92 -0.52 -17.59
C LEU A 63 20.28 0.80 -17.99
N SER A 64 19.07 0.75 -18.54
CA SER A 64 18.26 1.89 -18.92
C SER A 64 17.04 1.98 -18.01
N CYS A 65 16.30 3.07 -18.12
CA CYS A 65 15.05 3.29 -17.39
C CYS A 65 14.09 4.07 -18.29
N ASP A 66 12.86 3.58 -18.49
CA ASP A 66 11.77 4.29 -19.18
C ASP A 66 10.46 4.27 -18.38
N GLY A 67 9.54 5.21 -18.66
CA GLY A 67 8.24 5.31 -18.00
C GLY A 67 8.33 6.02 -16.64
N SER A 68 8.52 5.25 -15.57
CA SER A 68 8.57 5.73 -14.17
C SER A 68 9.95 6.27 -13.78
N CYS A 69 10.59 7.05 -14.67
CA CYS A 69 11.98 7.46 -14.53
C CYS A 69 12.14 8.99 -14.59
N PRO A 70 13.15 9.58 -13.92
CA PRO A 70 13.35 11.03 -13.97
C PRO A 70 13.63 11.51 -15.39
N VAL A 71 12.82 12.45 -15.92
CA VAL A 71 12.93 12.99 -17.29
C VAL A 71 14.35 13.51 -17.62
N ALA A 72 15.12 13.90 -16.60
CA ALA A 72 16.53 14.31 -16.76
C ALA A 72 17.41 13.25 -17.44
N ILE A 73 17.07 11.97 -17.32
CA ILE A 73 17.86 10.87 -17.91
C ILE A 73 17.64 10.73 -19.41
N ASP A 74 16.54 11.25 -19.97
CA ASP A 74 16.25 11.10 -21.40
C ASP A 74 17.26 11.84 -22.27
N ARG A 75 17.77 12.97 -21.77
CA ARG A 75 18.84 13.75 -22.44
C ARG A 75 20.20 13.06 -22.43
N MET A 76 20.35 12.01 -21.63
CA MET A 76 21.59 11.24 -21.52
C MET A 76 21.62 10.05 -22.48
N LYS A 77 20.55 9.83 -23.24
CA LYS A 77 20.42 8.78 -24.25
C LYS A 77 20.52 9.39 -25.65
N ASP A 78 21.07 8.65 -26.60
CA ASP A 78 20.92 8.95 -28.02
C ASP A 78 19.57 8.47 -28.57
N ASN A 79 19.33 8.73 -29.85
CA ASN A 79 18.09 8.32 -30.52
C ASN A 79 17.91 6.80 -30.65
N THR A 80 18.95 6.00 -30.39
CA THR A 80 18.88 4.53 -30.34
C THR A 80 18.62 4.00 -28.93
N GLY A 81 18.56 4.89 -27.93
CA GLY A 81 18.42 4.53 -26.52
C GLY A 81 19.74 4.15 -25.85
N LYS A 82 20.89 4.39 -26.51
CA LYS A 82 22.22 4.18 -25.92
C LYS A 82 22.58 5.36 -25.03
N ILE A 83 23.04 5.08 -23.83
CA ILE A 83 23.49 6.12 -22.90
C ILE A 83 24.87 6.62 -23.34
N TYR A 84 25.02 7.94 -23.47
CA TYR A 84 26.30 8.56 -23.82
C TYR A 84 27.39 8.19 -22.81
N LYS A 85 28.61 7.95 -23.28
CA LYS A 85 29.72 7.46 -22.46
C LYS A 85 30.09 8.42 -21.32
N ASP A 86 30.03 9.72 -21.58
CA ASP A 86 30.27 10.79 -20.61
C ASP A 86 29.13 10.94 -19.58
N SER A 87 27.93 10.51 -19.94
CA SER A 87 26.73 10.59 -19.11
C SER A 87 26.48 9.30 -18.31
N LEU A 88 27.15 8.19 -18.65
CA LEU A 88 26.87 6.86 -18.09
C LEU A 88 26.93 6.82 -16.55
N GLN A 89 27.94 7.45 -15.95
CA GLN A 89 28.08 7.47 -14.49
C GLN A 89 26.98 8.31 -13.83
N ALA A 90 26.63 9.46 -14.42
CA ALA A 90 25.55 10.31 -13.92
C ALA A 90 24.19 9.61 -14.08
N PHE A 91 23.98 8.92 -15.20
CA PHE A 91 22.79 8.12 -15.46
C PHE A 91 22.62 7.04 -14.40
N TYR A 92 23.66 6.25 -14.14
CA TYR A 92 23.59 5.21 -13.11
C TYR A 92 23.37 5.80 -11.73
N LYS A 93 23.97 6.93 -11.34
CA LYS A 93 23.62 7.56 -10.05
C LYS A 93 22.13 7.92 -9.91
N ILE A 94 21.43 8.15 -11.01
CA ILE A 94 20.00 8.50 -11.01
C ILE A 94 19.11 7.24 -10.97
N ILE A 95 19.47 6.19 -11.70
CA ILE A 95 18.66 4.97 -11.81
C ILE A 95 19.12 3.83 -10.88
N ASP A 96 20.30 3.96 -10.29
CA ASP A 96 20.90 2.97 -9.40
C ASP A 96 20.06 2.89 -8.14
N THR A 97 19.42 1.74 -8.01
CA THR A 97 18.55 1.41 -6.89
C THR A 97 19.18 0.33 -6.03
N THR A 98 20.49 0.02 -6.20
CA THR A 98 21.24 -0.98 -5.40
C THR A 98 21.21 -0.74 -3.90
N HIS A 99 20.80 0.46 -3.48
CA HIS A 99 20.63 0.86 -2.09
C HIS A 99 19.18 0.73 -1.58
N VAL A 100 18.21 0.41 -2.45
CA VAL A 100 16.78 0.28 -2.12
C VAL A 100 16.44 -1.19 -1.90
N TYR A 101 16.70 -1.65 -0.69
CA TYR A 101 16.32 -3.00 -0.27
C TYR A 101 14.79 -3.15 -0.28
N HIS A 102 14.31 -4.35 -0.65
CA HIS A 102 12.89 -4.68 -0.45
C HIS A 102 12.54 -4.46 1.03
N SER A 103 11.34 -3.95 1.28
CA SER A 103 10.80 -3.78 2.63
C SER A 103 9.55 -4.62 2.87
N LEU A 104 9.02 -5.26 1.83
CA LEU A 104 7.89 -6.15 1.85
C LEU A 104 8.16 -7.40 1.00
N LYS A 105 7.82 -8.56 1.54
CA LYS A 105 7.60 -9.79 0.75
C LYS A 105 6.26 -10.35 1.15
N SER A 106 5.35 -10.50 0.20
CA SER A 106 3.98 -10.85 0.53
C SER A 106 3.30 -11.70 -0.53
N GLU A 107 2.23 -12.36 -0.10
CA GLU A 107 1.27 -13.08 -0.92
C GLU A 107 -0.10 -12.52 -0.58
N ASN A 108 -0.94 -12.28 -1.60
CA ASN A 108 -2.28 -11.76 -1.38
C ASN A 108 -3.26 -12.26 -2.44
N ARG A 109 -4.54 -12.08 -2.11
CA ARG A 109 -5.65 -12.17 -3.05
C ARG A 109 -6.41 -10.85 -2.98
N MET A 110 -5.93 -9.87 -3.74
CA MET A 110 -6.57 -8.56 -3.91
C MET A 110 -6.96 -8.33 -5.37
N TYR A 111 -7.95 -7.47 -5.60
CA TYR A 111 -8.31 -7.04 -6.95
C TYR A 111 -7.19 -6.21 -7.57
N GLU A 112 -6.90 -6.47 -8.84
CA GLU A 112 -6.00 -5.65 -9.66
C GLU A 112 -4.65 -5.37 -8.99
N TYR A 113 -4.08 -6.41 -8.36
CA TYR A 113 -2.77 -6.38 -7.73
C TYR A 113 -1.77 -7.17 -8.57
N SER A 114 -0.67 -6.51 -8.97
CA SER A 114 0.38 -7.14 -9.80
C SER A 114 1.72 -7.26 -9.07
N GLY A 115 1.81 -6.89 -7.79
CA GLY A 115 3.01 -7.06 -6.98
C GLY A 115 3.66 -5.75 -6.57
N THR A 116 4.13 -5.66 -5.33
CA THR A 116 5.09 -4.67 -4.86
C THR A 116 5.95 -5.28 -3.75
N ASN A 117 7.24 -4.94 -3.74
CA ASN A 117 8.18 -5.38 -2.70
C ASN A 117 8.49 -4.26 -1.71
N TYR A 118 7.69 -3.19 -1.71
CA TYR A 118 7.96 -1.99 -0.94
C TYR A 118 6.74 -1.57 -0.12
N ILE A 119 7.01 -1.33 1.15
CA ILE A 119 6.15 -0.68 2.13
C ILE A 119 6.96 0.39 2.88
N GLU A 120 6.37 1.54 3.11
CA GLU A 120 6.99 2.65 3.84
C GLU A 120 6.21 2.93 5.11
N PHE A 121 6.92 3.14 6.23
CA PHE A 121 6.32 3.50 7.50
C PHE A 121 6.69 4.92 7.90
N LYS A 122 5.68 5.71 8.28
CA LYS A 122 5.82 7.09 8.74
C LYS A 122 5.18 7.27 10.11
N LYS A 123 5.86 7.94 11.03
CA LYS A 123 5.28 8.33 12.32
C LYS A 123 4.55 9.65 12.16
N LEU A 124 3.23 9.63 12.37
CA LEU A 124 2.36 10.79 12.30
C LEU A 124 2.45 11.62 13.60
N LYS A 125 2.05 12.89 13.53
CA LYS A 125 2.06 13.82 14.68
C LYS A 125 1.26 13.33 15.89
N ASN A 126 0.22 12.51 15.65
CA ASN A 126 -0.62 11.93 16.71
C ASN A 126 -0.01 10.66 17.34
N GLY A 127 1.24 10.31 17.01
CA GLY A 127 1.95 9.14 17.50
C GLY A 127 1.68 7.84 16.74
N THR A 128 0.70 7.82 15.84
CA THR A 128 0.38 6.64 15.01
C THR A 128 1.50 6.40 14.01
N ILE A 129 1.92 5.14 13.84
CA ILE A 129 2.83 4.76 12.76
C ILE A 129 1.99 4.19 11.63
N LYS A 130 1.99 4.87 10.49
CA LYS A 130 1.26 4.46 9.29
C LYS A 130 2.22 3.83 8.28
N GLY A 131 1.96 2.58 7.93
CA GLY A 131 2.58 1.82 6.86
C GLY A 131 1.72 1.84 5.59
N GLU A 132 2.33 2.04 4.42
CA GLU A 132 1.62 1.98 3.14
C GLU A 132 2.46 1.28 2.08
N SER A 133 1.90 0.25 1.42
CA SER A 133 2.58 -0.43 0.32
C SER A 133 2.58 0.46 -0.92
N GLN A 134 3.70 0.52 -1.64
CA GLN A 134 3.81 1.36 -2.84
C GLN A 134 2.94 0.82 -3.98
N SER A 135 2.24 1.72 -4.68
CA SER A 135 1.62 1.42 -5.97
C SER A 135 2.67 1.35 -7.09
N ASN A 136 2.32 0.67 -8.18
CA ASN A 136 3.01 0.76 -9.46
C ASN A 136 1.96 0.85 -10.58
N VAL A 137 2.38 0.94 -11.84
CA VAL A 137 1.43 1.15 -12.97
C VAL A 137 0.44 0.00 -13.16
N SER A 138 0.64 -1.13 -12.48
CA SER A 138 -0.16 -2.35 -12.60
C SER A 138 -0.79 -2.80 -11.27
N THR A 139 -0.66 -2.00 -10.20
CA THR A 139 -1.17 -2.31 -8.87
C THR A 139 -2.09 -1.21 -8.39
N HIS A 140 -3.37 -1.55 -8.30
CA HIS A 140 -4.46 -0.65 -7.92
C HIS A 140 -4.99 -0.91 -6.52
N SER A 141 -4.38 -1.87 -5.80
CA SER A 141 -4.67 -2.20 -4.40
C SER A 141 -3.46 -1.89 -3.51
N ASN A 142 -3.67 -1.08 -2.47
CA ASN A 142 -2.64 -0.63 -1.54
C ASN A 142 -2.94 -1.08 -0.12
N LEU A 143 -2.04 -1.86 0.47
CA LEU A 143 -2.09 -2.22 1.89
C LEU A 143 -1.75 -1.00 2.74
N ILE A 144 -2.63 -0.69 3.68
CA ILE A 144 -2.42 0.32 4.72
C ILE A 144 -2.42 -0.40 6.07
N ILE A 145 -1.40 -0.14 6.88
CA ILE A 145 -1.26 -0.67 8.25
C ILE A 145 -1.13 0.53 9.19
N GLU A 146 -1.88 0.57 10.27
CA GLU A 146 -1.70 1.60 11.31
C GLU A 146 -1.41 0.94 12.65
N LEU A 147 -0.28 1.33 13.25
CA LEU A 147 0.14 0.87 14.57
C LEU A 147 -0.02 2.02 15.55
N LYS A 148 -0.71 1.76 16.65
CA LYS A 148 -0.89 2.73 17.73
C LYS A 148 -0.97 2.00 19.06
N ASN A 149 -0.04 2.28 19.96
CA ASN A 149 0.15 1.53 21.20
C ASN A 149 0.34 0.03 20.87
N ASP A 150 -0.38 -0.86 21.53
CA ASP A 150 -0.36 -2.31 21.30
C ASP A 150 -1.38 -2.78 20.25
N SER A 151 -1.94 -1.85 19.48
CA SER A 151 -3.02 -2.10 18.54
C SER A 151 -2.57 -1.91 17.10
N CYS A 152 -3.07 -2.77 16.23
CA CYS A 152 -2.91 -2.69 14.78
C CYS A 152 -4.29 -2.67 14.11
N THR A 153 -4.47 -1.74 13.17
CA THR A 153 -5.54 -1.80 12.17
C THR A 153 -4.91 -1.97 10.79
N ALA A 154 -5.69 -2.50 9.86
CA ALA A 154 -5.27 -2.58 8.47
C ALA A 154 -6.46 -2.34 7.55
N SER A 155 -6.17 -1.88 6.34
CA SER A 155 -7.15 -1.79 5.26
C SER A 155 -6.45 -1.95 3.92
N VAL A 156 -7.22 -2.22 2.87
CA VAL A 156 -6.73 -2.13 1.50
C VAL A 156 -7.52 -1.07 0.75
N TYR A 157 -6.83 -0.03 0.31
CA TYR A 157 -7.39 0.96 -0.60
C TYR A 157 -7.34 0.40 -2.02
N PHE A 158 -8.46 0.42 -2.73
CA PHE A 158 -8.60 -0.10 -4.08
C PHE A 158 -9.19 0.97 -5.00
N ASN A 159 -8.45 1.34 -6.05
CA ASN A 159 -8.90 2.28 -7.08
C ASN A 159 -8.97 1.58 -8.43
N SER A 160 -10.15 1.03 -8.73
CA SER A 160 -10.39 0.20 -9.91
C SER A 160 -10.12 0.93 -11.23
N ILE A 161 -9.43 0.25 -12.16
CA ILE A 161 -9.38 0.66 -13.58
C ILE A 161 -10.56 0.16 -14.40
N ARG A 162 -11.42 -0.67 -13.79
CA ARG A 162 -12.74 -1.08 -14.28
C ARG A 162 -13.84 -0.22 -13.65
N ASP A 163 -15.08 -0.43 -14.07
CA ASP A 163 -16.28 0.23 -13.51
C ASP A 163 -16.73 -0.36 -12.15
N LEU A 164 -15.79 -0.51 -11.20
CA LEU A 164 -16.03 -0.94 -9.81
C LEU A 164 -15.83 0.19 -8.80
N GLY A 165 -15.35 1.36 -9.25
CA GLY A 165 -15.11 2.53 -8.43
C GLY A 165 -13.99 2.39 -7.40
N ILE A 166 -13.98 3.32 -6.45
CA ILE A 166 -13.01 3.37 -5.35
C ILE A 166 -13.62 2.66 -4.14
N ASN A 167 -12.88 1.72 -3.56
CA ASN A 167 -13.31 0.95 -2.41
C ASN A 167 -12.20 0.89 -1.35
N THR A 168 -12.60 0.76 -0.08
CA THR A 168 -11.69 0.42 1.01
C THR A 168 -12.16 -0.87 1.64
N PHE A 169 -11.30 -1.88 1.65
CA PHE A 169 -11.57 -3.17 2.29
C PHE A 169 -11.00 -3.15 3.71
N PRO A 170 -11.83 -3.04 4.76
CA PRO A 170 -11.34 -2.98 6.13
C PRO A 170 -10.88 -4.36 6.62
N LEU A 171 -9.99 -4.37 7.63
CA LEU A 171 -9.57 -5.59 8.30
C LEU A 171 -10.80 -6.34 8.85
N LYS A 172 -10.88 -7.63 8.55
CA LYS A 172 -11.85 -8.55 9.14
C LYS A 172 -11.24 -9.24 10.35
N SER A 173 -10.06 -9.81 10.19
CA SER A 173 -9.29 -10.51 11.24
C SER A 173 -7.86 -10.75 10.78
N GLY A 174 -6.99 -11.14 11.70
CA GLY A 174 -5.60 -11.47 11.36
C GLY A 174 -4.68 -11.45 12.57
N THR A 175 -3.38 -11.54 12.29
CA THR A 175 -2.30 -11.48 13.28
C THR A 175 -1.16 -10.63 12.76
N ILE A 176 -0.48 -9.92 13.66
CA ILE A 176 0.81 -9.27 13.38
C ILE A 176 1.75 -9.51 14.54
N LYS A 177 2.96 -9.98 14.23
CA LYS A 177 4.07 -10.14 15.17
C LYS A 177 5.14 -9.11 14.86
N ILE A 178 5.61 -8.38 15.87
CA ILE A 178 6.63 -7.34 15.71
C ILE A 178 7.79 -7.59 16.67
N ASP A 179 9.01 -7.45 16.13
CA ASP A 179 10.26 -7.46 16.91
C ASP A 179 10.36 -6.18 17.75
N GLU A 180 10.21 -6.31 19.07
CA GLU A 180 10.09 -5.20 20.02
C GLU A 180 11.36 -4.35 20.08
N ALA A 181 12.52 -5.00 20.20
CA ALA A 181 13.81 -4.31 20.29
C ALA A 181 14.10 -3.49 19.03
N LEU A 182 13.79 -4.02 17.84
CA LEU A 182 13.95 -3.28 16.59
C LEU A 182 12.92 -2.16 16.45
N TYR A 183 11.69 -2.38 16.89
CA TYR A 183 10.65 -1.35 16.88
C TYR A 183 11.05 -0.13 17.72
N GLU A 184 11.59 -0.35 18.93
CA GLU A 184 12.12 0.71 19.79
C GLU A 184 13.26 1.50 19.13
N SER A 185 14.06 0.82 18.30
CA SER A 185 15.15 1.44 17.53
C SER A 185 14.70 2.13 16.23
N GLY A 186 13.39 2.15 15.94
CA GLY A 186 12.84 2.82 14.77
C GLY A 186 12.72 1.92 13.52
N ILE A 187 12.69 0.59 13.68
CA ILE A 187 12.58 -0.39 12.58
C ILE A 187 11.37 -1.29 12.79
N ILE A 188 10.47 -1.32 11.81
CA ILE A 188 9.42 -2.33 11.73
C ILE A 188 10.01 -3.59 11.10
N LYS A 189 10.25 -4.61 11.92
CA LYS A 189 10.46 -6.00 11.48
C LYS A 189 9.26 -6.80 11.94
N ALA A 190 8.47 -7.31 10.99
CA ALA A 190 7.18 -7.90 11.30
C ALA A 190 6.79 -9.06 10.39
N VAL A 191 5.99 -9.99 10.91
CA VAL A 191 5.27 -11.02 10.14
C VAL A 191 3.79 -10.81 10.35
N PHE A 192 3.01 -10.83 9.26
CA PHE A 192 1.57 -10.58 9.32
C PHE A 192 0.77 -11.54 8.45
N ASP A 193 -0.48 -11.76 8.83
CA ASP A 193 -1.50 -12.48 8.06
C ASP A 193 -2.86 -11.82 8.32
N PHE A 194 -3.38 -11.11 7.31
CA PHE A 194 -4.61 -10.34 7.38
C PHE A 194 -5.66 -10.88 6.43
N LYS A 195 -6.92 -10.83 6.88
CA LYS A 195 -8.12 -11.11 6.10
C LYS A 195 -8.97 -9.85 6.07
N PHE A 196 -9.53 -9.52 4.91
CA PHE A 196 -10.31 -8.30 4.74
C PHE A 196 -11.78 -8.61 4.42
N ILE A 197 -12.66 -7.66 4.74
CA ILE A 197 -14.07 -7.75 4.36
C ILE A 197 -14.17 -7.49 2.84
N ASN A 198 -14.69 -8.46 2.08
CA ASN A 198 -14.96 -8.29 0.65
C ASN A 198 -16.38 -7.77 0.45
N ILE A 199 -16.49 -6.46 0.18
CA ILE A 199 -17.79 -5.80 -0.06
C ILE A 199 -18.31 -5.99 -1.49
N LEU A 200 -17.45 -6.42 -2.43
CA LEU A 200 -17.81 -6.61 -3.84
C LEU A 200 -18.26 -8.05 -4.14
N GLU A 201 -17.56 -9.03 -3.56
CA GLU A 201 -17.84 -10.47 -3.74
C GLU A 201 -17.79 -11.17 -2.37
N THR A 202 -18.91 -11.17 -1.65
CA THR A 202 -18.96 -11.59 -0.23
C THR A 202 -18.53 -13.04 0.02
N ASP A 203 -18.62 -13.90 -1.00
CA ASP A 203 -18.25 -15.31 -0.92
C ASP A 203 -16.74 -15.56 -1.12
N ASN A 204 -16.01 -14.53 -1.56
CA ASN A 204 -14.59 -14.59 -1.83
C ASN A 204 -13.78 -13.89 -0.74
N GLN A 205 -12.94 -14.64 -0.02
CA GLN A 205 -12.05 -14.06 1.00
C GLN A 205 -10.91 -13.28 0.35
N LEU A 206 -10.75 -12.02 0.77
CA LEU A 206 -9.55 -11.22 0.50
C LEU A 206 -8.55 -11.43 1.63
N TYR A 207 -7.26 -11.56 1.29
CA TYR A 207 -6.19 -11.71 2.27
C TYR A 207 -4.91 -11.05 1.80
N TRP A 208 -4.05 -10.70 2.76
CA TRP A 208 -2.69 -10.25 2.54
C TRP A 208 -1.82 -10.72 3.70
N LYS A 209 -0.77 -11.47 3.41
CA LYS A 209 0.18 -11.99 4.41
C LYS A 209 1.61 -11.82 3.94
N GLY A 210 2.56 -11.68 4.86
CA GLY A 210 3.95 -11.47 4.48
C GLY A 210 4.87 -11.07 5.61
N ASN A 211 6.07 -10.67 5.18
CA ASN A 211 7.15 -10.20 6.03
C ASN A 211 7.49 -8.74 5.69
N ILE A 212 7.80 -7.96 6.71
CA ILE A 212 8.13 -6.53 6.61
C ILE A 212 9.50 -6.29 7.24
N TYR A 213 10.30 -5.45 6.58
CA TYR A 213 11.51 -4.84 7.15
C TYR A 213 11.64 -3.41 6.66
N SER A 214 11.24 -2.44 7.47
CA SER A 214 11.27 -1.01 7.09
C SER A 214 11.69 -0.13 8.24
N LYS A 215 12.46 0.91 7.95
CA LYS A 215 12.66 2.02 8.90
C LYS A 215 11.37 2.82 9.05
N ILE A 216 11.16 3.39 10.23
CA ILE A 216 10.12 4.38 10.49
C ILE A 216 10.71 5.75 10.19
N ILE A 217 10.09 6.47 9.26
CA ILE A 217 10.47 7.84 8.92
C ILE A 217 9.69 8.79 9.84
N THR A 218 10.37 9.71 10.49
CA THR A 218 9.77 10.83 11.23
C THR A 218 9.71 12.06 10.33
N GLU A 219 8.54 12.69 10.26
CA GLU A 219 8.37 14.06 9.73
C GLU A 219 8.76 15.12 10.76
#